data_AF-A0A4W5LN70-F1
#
_entry.id   AF-A0A4W5LN70-F1
#
_cell.length_a   1.000
_cell.length_b   1.000
_cell.length_c   1.000
_cell.angle_alpha   90.00
_cell.angle_beta   90.00
_cell.angle_gamma   90.00
#
_symmetry.space_group_name_H-M   'P 1'
#
loop_
_entity.id
_entity.type
_entity.pdbx_description
1 polymer ?
#
loop_
_entity_poly.entity_id
_entity_poly.type
_entity_poly.pdbx_seq_one_letter_code
_entity_poly.pdbx_strand_id
1 'polypeptide(L)'
;FQFSVNEYIKLNYVTNCVPDLEIVGFIEIGDISSPPVMSRHLVLPIAVNKEVDDVGPGTTEEPEEETSANQQAGKVPNFCVLLHGSLKVEGMVALVQLGPEWYGMLYSQADSKKKSNLMMSLFEPGPEPLPWLGKVSQLGPISDAAENPYGEDDSKSPFPLQPKIKRSYAQNVTVWIKASGLQVQITGCRNRS
;
A
#
# COMPACT_ATOMS: atom_id res chain seq x y z
N PHE A 1 -2.96 11.08 -14.84
CA PHE A 1 -4.15 10.24 -14.65
C PHE A 1 -4.81 10.72 -13.36
N GLN A 2 -6.05 11.20 -13.41
CA GLN A 2 -6.66 11.83 -12.23
C GLN A 2 -7.54 10.80 -11.52
N PHE A 3 -7.17 10.45 -10.30
CA PHE A 3 -8.02 9.67 -9.41
C PHE A 3 -8.88 10.65 -8.60
N SER A 4 -10.19 10.40 -8.50
CA SER A 4 -10.98 11.16 -7.51
C SER A 4 -10.68 10.60 -6.14
N VAL A 5 -9.87 11.35 -5.40
CA VAL A 5 -9.63 11.14 -3.99
C VAL A 5 -10.90 11.60 -3.26
N ASN A 6 -11.54 10.66 -2.55
CA ASN A 6 -12.84 10.84 -1.89
C ASN A 6 -12.87 12.13 -1.03
N GLU A 7 -13.98 12.87 -1.05
CA GLU A 7 -14.14 14.19 -0.41
C GLU A 7 -13.79 14.14 1.10
N TYR A 8 -13.90 12.97 1.72
CA TYR A 8 -13.54 12.71 3.11
C TYR A 8 -12.02 12.80 3.41
N ILE A 9 -11.16 12.42 2.45
CA ILE A 9 -9.70 12.67 2.54
C ILE A 9 -9.45 14.16 2.37
N LYS A 10 -10.20 14.80 1.45
CA LYS A 10 -10.15 16.25 1.22
C LYS A 10 -10.67 17.09 2.39
N LEU A 11 -11.41 16.52 3.32
CA LEU A 11 -11.96 17.23 4.47
C LEU A 11 -11.10 17.10 5.75
N ASN A 12 -10.26 16.07 5.85
CA ASN A 12 -9.50 15.78 7.09
C ASN A 12 -7.97 15.89 6.97
N TYR A 13 -7.39 15.80 5.76
CA TYR A 13 -5.92 15.75 5.57
C TYR A 13 -5.38 16.79 4.56
N VAL A 14 -6.20 17.78 4.19
CA VAL A 14 -6.11 18.44 2.88
C VAL A 14 -5.05 19.51 2.69
N THR A 15 -4.20 19.78 3.67
CA THR A 15 -3.11 20.74 3.44
C THR A 15 -1.87 20.16 2.76
N ASN A 16 -1.70 18.82 2.71
CA ASN A 16 -0.44 18.20 2.22
C ASN A 16 -0.58 17.10 1.17
N CYS A 17 -1.79 16.76 0.70
CA CYS A 17 -1.96 15.75 -0.35
C CYS A 17 -1.73 16.36 -1.75
N VAL A 18 -0.89 15.70 -2.56
CA VAL A 18 -0.68 16.06 -3.96
C VAL A 18 -1.89 15.64 -4.82
N PRO A 19 -2.24 16.43 -5.85
CA PRO A 19 -3.40 16.15 -6.70
C PRO A 19 -3.20 14.95 -7.63
N ASP A 20 -1.94 14.66 -7.99
CA ASP A 20 -1.56 13.57 -8.88
C ASP A 20 -0.94 12.42 -8.09
N LEU A 21 -1.55 11.24 -8.15
CA LEU A 21 -1.02 10.04 -7.51
C LEU A 21 0.09 9.43 -8.37
N GLU A 22 1.32 9.46 -7.87
CA GLU A 22 2.49 8.88 -8.53
C GLU A 22 2.83 7.51 -7.94
N ILE A 23 2.93 6.50 -8.80
CA ILE A 23 3.39 5.16 -8.40
C ILE A 23 4.92 5.19 -8.39
N VAL A 24 5.51 4.95 -7.22
CA VAL A 24 6.97 5.04 -7.00
C VAL A 24 7.67 3.68 -6.98
N GLY A 25 6.92 2.58 -6.94
CA GLY A 25 7.50 1.23 -6.97
C GLY A 25 6.47 0.12 -6.76
N PHE A 26 6.94 -1.12 -6.83
CA PHE A 26 6.16 -2.33 -6.57
C PHE A 26 6.88 -3.20 -5.54
N ILE A 27 6.10 -3.83 -4.66
CA ILE A 27 6.61 -4.71 -3.60
C ILE A 27 5.70 -5.93 -3.51
N GLU A 28 6.25 -7.09 -3.19
CA GLU A 28 5.45 -8.29 -2.97
C GLU A 28 4.47 -8.13 -1.80
N ILE A 29 3.30 -8.75 -1.93
CA ILE A 29 2.31 -8.75 -0.85
C ILE A 29 2.82 -9.45 0.41
N GLY A 30 3.78 -10.39 0.27
CA GLY A 30 4.46 -11.04 1.39
C GLY A 30 5.33 -10.06 2.19
N ASP A 31 6.08 -9.22 1.48
CA ASP A 31 7.01 -8.24 2.07
C ASP A 31 6.29 -7.06 2.74
N ILE A 32 5.21 -6.57 2.12
CA ILE A 32 4.40 -5.51 2.74
C ILE A 32 3.65 -6.02 3.98
N SER A 33 3.35 -7.32 4.02
CA SER A 33 2.63 -8.01 5.09
C SER A 33 1.23 -7.40 5.33
N SER A 34 0.91 -7.04 6.57
CA SER A 34 -0.35 -6.39 6.96
C SER A 34 -0.06 -5.05 7.66
N PRO A 35 0.27 -4.00 6.89
CA PRO A 35 0.68 -2.72 7.46
C PRO A 35 -0.48 -2.03 8.20
N PRO A 36 -0.20 -1.26 9.27
CA PRO A 36 -1.17 -0.34 9.84
C PRO A 36 -1.48 0.75 8.81
N VAL A 37 -2.78 0.99 8.57
CA VAL A 37 -3.25 1.96 7.59
C VAL A 37 -4.26 2.89 8.23
N MET A 38 -4.18 4.17 7.91
CA MET A 38 -5.09 5.18 8.47
C MET A 38 -6.50 5.02 7.89
N SER A 39 -6.59 4.72 6.60
CA SER A 39 -7.84 4.57 5.89
C SER A 39 -7.65 3.78 4.60
N ARG A 40 -8.76 3.24 4.08
CA ARG A 40 -8.80 2.45 2.84
C ARG A 40 -9.88 3.00 1.94
N HIS A 41 -9.58 3.11 0.65
CA HIS A 41 -10.42 3.77 -0.34
C HIS A 41 -10.53 2.92 -1.59
N LEU A 42 -11.74 2.87 -2.17
CA LEU A 42 -11.97 2.21 -3.45
C LEU A 42 -11.46 3.11 -4.57
N VAL A 43 -10.71 2.54 -5.51
CA VAL A 43 -10.17 3.29 -6.64
C VAL A 43 -10.92 2.90 -7.90
N LEU A 44 -11.69 3.84 -8.43
CA LEU A 44 -12.48 3.66 -9.65
C LEU A 44 -11.98 4.62 -10.74
N PRO A 45 -11.86 4.16 -12.00
CA PRO A 45 -11.59 5.06 -13.10
C PRO A 45 -12.79 5.98 -13.35
N ILE A 46 -12.51 7.25 -13.58
CA ILE A 46 -13.51 8.23 -13.99
C ILE A 46 -13.30 8.53 -15.47
N ALA A 47 -14.38 8.47 -16.25
CA ALA A 47 -14.36 8.96 -17.61
C ALA A 47 -14.30 10.49 -17.56
N VAL A 48 -13.11 11.05 -17.75
CA VAL A 48 -12.94 12.50 -17.88
C VAL A 48 -13.30 12.89 -19.30
N ASN A 49 -14.51 13.41 -19.49
CA ASN A 49 -14.85 14.15 -20.70
C ASN A 49 -14.06 15.45 -20.65
N LYS A 50 -13.13 15.65 -21.60
CA LYS A 50 -12.44 16.93 -21.79
C LYS A 50 -13.41 17.94 -22.38
N GLU A 51 -14.22 18.57 -21.54
CA GLU A 51 -14.79 19.87 -21.85
C GLU A 51 -14.26 20.86 -20.81
N VAL A 52 -13.57 21.86 -21.34
CA VAL A 52 -12.96 22.97 -20.62
C VAL A 52 -14.10 23.82 -20.05
N ASP A 53 -14.13 24.02 -18.73
CA ASP A 53 -15.00 24.99 -18.06
C ASP A 53 -14.71 26.40 -18.60
N ASP A 54 -15.46 26.82 -19.62
CA ASP A 54 -15.75 28.23 -19.91
C ASP A 54 -17.18 28.50 -19.42
N VAL A 55 -17.27 29.32 -18.38
CA VAL A 55 -18.52 29.62 -17.67
C VAL A 55 -19.40 30.55 -18.51
N GLY A 56 -20.57 30.05 -18.93
CA GLY A 56 -21.70 30.86 -19.40
C GLY A 56 -23.02 30.35 -18.79
N PRO A 57 -23.83 31.19 -18.11
CA PRO A 57 -25.02 30.74 -17.40
C PRO A 57 -26.29 30.73 -18.27
N GLY A 58 -27.14 29.71 -18.07
CA GLY A 58 -28.50 29.58 -18.62
C GLY A 58 -28.58 28.72 -19.88
N THR A 59 -29.47 27.74 -20.03
CA THR A 59 -30.88 27.70 -19.64
C THR A 59 -31.36 26.23 -19.63
N THR A 60 -32.31 25.94 -18.74
CA THR A 60 -33.11 24.71 -18.53
C THR A 60 -33.36 23.80 -19.75
N GLU A 61 -33.21 22.47 -19.55
CA GLU A 61 -34.23 21.41 -19.79
C GLU A 61 -33.62 20.01 -19.45
N GLU A 62 -34.32 19.23 -18.60
CA GLU A 62 -34.08 17.81 -18.25
C GLU A 62 -34.81 16.86 -19.24
N PRO A 63 -34.70 15.50 -19.18
CA PRO A 63 -33.61 14.59 -18.79
C PRO A 63 -33.53 13.34 -19.72
N GLU A 64 -32.55 13.15 -20.61
CA GLU A 64 -32.43 11.87 -21.36
C GLU A 64 -30.96 11.46 -21.62
N GLU A 65 -30.70 10.14 -21.47
CA GLU A 65 -29.47 9.38 -21.81
C GLU A 65 -28.38 9.12 -20.74
N GLU A 66 -28.73 8.50 -19.61
CA GLU A 66 -27.74 7.86 -18.72
C GLU A 66 -27.24 6.47 -19.20
N THR A 67 -27.73 5.93 -20.33
CA THR A 67 -27.43 4.55 -20.77
C THR A 67 -26.36 4.41 -21.86
N SER A 68 -25.90 5.50 -22.48
CA SER A 68 -24.99 5.45 -23.65
C SER A 68 -23.50 5.61 -23.30
N ALA A 69 -23.16 6.33 -22.21
CA ALA A 69 -21.77 6.60 -21.84
C ALA A 69 -21.01 5.36 -21.33
N ASN A 70 -21.71 4.45 -20.65
CA ASN A 70 -21.11 3.27 -20.01
C ASN A 70 -20.69 2.18 -21.02
N GLN A 71 -21.31 2.13 -22.19
CA GLN A 71 -21.03 1.11 -23.23
C GLN A 71 -19.83 1.49 -24.13
N GLN A 72 -19.50 2.77 -24.22
CA GLN A 72 -18.32 3.24 -24.97
C GLN A 72 -17.05 3.23 -24.09
N ALA A 73 -17.19 3.52 -22.79
CA ALA A 73 -16.09 3.48 -21.82
C ALA A 73 -15.46 2.09 -21.66
N GLY A 74 -16.21 1.01 -21.89
CA GLY A 74 -15.71 -0.38 -21.83
C GLY A 74 -14.80 -0.79 -23.00
N LYS A 75 -14.74 0.00 -24.08
CA LYS A 75 -13.86 -0.25 -25.24
C LYS A 75 -12.54 0.52 -25.16
N VAL A 76 -12.44 1.52 -24.29
CA VAL A 76 -11.22 2.32 -24.11
C VAL A 76 -10.34 1.62 -23.07
N PRO A 77 -9.07 1.30 -23.38
CA PRO A 77 -8.17 0.67 -22.42
C PRO A 77 -8.01 1.56 -21.20
N ASN A 78 -8.24 0.98 -20.01
CA ASN A 78 -8.19 1.70 -18.75
C ASN A 78 -7.04 1.20 -17.88
N PHE A 79 -6.17 2.12 -17.44
CA PHE A 79 -5.00 1.79 -16.62
C PHE A 79 -5.39 1.14 -15.28
N CYS A 80 -6.48 1.56 -14.64
CA CYS A 80 -6.93 0.97 -13.37
C CYS A 80 -7.28 -0.51 -13.52
N VAL A 81 -7.82 -0.91 -14.68
CA VAL A 81 -8.17 -2.31 -14.97
C VAL A 81 -6.92 -3.14 -15.19
N LEU A 82 -5.95 -2.62 -15.95
CA LEU A 82 -4.65 -3.25 -16.19
C LEU A 82 -3.89 -3.43 -14.87
N LEU A 83 -3.70 -2.34 -14.13
CA LEU A 83 -2.96 -2.33 -12.86
C LEU A 83 -3.59 -3.30 -11.85
N HIS A 84 -4.91 -3.27 -11.69
CA HIS A 84 -5.61 -4.23 -10.83
C HIS A 84 -5.34 -5.68 -11.25
N GLY A 85 -5.40 -5.99 -12.54
CA GLY A 85 -5.14 -7.33 -13.07
C GLY A 85 -3.71 -7.80 -12.77
N SER A 86 -2.72 -6.96 -13.08
CA SER A 86 -1.31 -7.25 -12.85
C SER A 86 -0.99 -7.44 -11.36
N LEU A 87 -1.42 -6.53 -10.49
CA LEU A 87 -1.19 -6.63 -9.05
C LEU A 87 -1.78 -7.92 -8.45
N LYS A 88 -2.94 -8.34 -8.96
CA LYS A 88 -3.60 -9.58 -8.50
C LYS A 88 -2.86 -10.84 -8.95
N VAL A 89 -2.42 -10.88 -10.20
CA VAL A 89 -1.74 -12.07 -10.78
C VAL A 89 -0.36 -12.24 -10.18
N GLU A 90 0.39 -11.15 -10.09
CA GLU A 90 1.76 -11.15 -9.56
C GLU A 90 1.82 -11.19 -8.02
N GLY A 91 0.69 -10.99 -7.33
CA GLY A 91 0.69 -10.93 -5.87
C GLY A 91 1.50 -9.75 -5.33
N MET A 92 1.45 -8.60 -6.01
CA MET A 92 2.19 -7.40 -5.67
C MET A 92 1.28 -6.25 -5.22
N VAL A 93 1.89 -5.26 -4.57
CA VAL A 93 1.28 -3.97 -4.26
C VAL A 93 2.09 -2.86 -4.91
N ALA A 94 1.43 -1.78 -5.34
CA ALA A 94 2.10 -0.60 -5.88
C ALA A 94 2.22 0.46 -4.79
N LEU A 95 3.42 0.95 -4.50
CA LEU A 95 3.62 2.09 -3.60
C LEU A 95 3.28 3.39 -4.32
N VAL A 96 2.57 4.27 -3.62
CA VAL A 96 2.10 5.55 -4.15
C VAL A 96 2.55 6.69 -3.26
N GLN A 97 3.04 7.77 -3.85
CA GLN A 97 3.32 9.00 -3.14
C GLN A 97 2.06 9.85 -3.03
N LEU A 98 1.71 10.20 -1.79
CA LEU A 98 0.55 11.04 -1.46
C LEU A 98 0.96 12.48 -1.16
N GLY A 99 2.21 12.71 -0.76
CA GLY A 99 2.75 14.02 -0.41
C GLY A 99 4.21 13.94 0.04
N PRO A 100 4.77 15.05 0.55
CA PRO A 100 6.11 15.06 1.15
C PRO A 100 6.16 14.11 2.37
N GLU A 101 7.03 13.10 2.31
CA GLU A 101 7.14 12.05 3.33
C GLU A 101 5.80 11.36 3.67
N TRP A 102 4.89 11.25 2.69
CA TRP A 102 3.61 10.58 2.87
C TRP A 102 3.33 9.62 1.73
N TYR A 103 3.09 8.37 2.10
CA TYR A 103 2.99 7.25 1.16
C TYR A 103 1.76 6.41 1.45
N GLY A 104 1.33 5.68 0.43
CA GLY A 104 0.28 4.67 0.51
C GLY A 104 0.60 3.48 -0.38
N MET A 105 -0.35 2.57 -0.48
CA MET A 105 -0.26 1.42 -1.38
C MET A 105 -1.56 1.20 -2.13
N LEU A 106 -1.43 0.81 -3.40
CA LEU A 106 -2.49 0.28 -4.23
C LEU A 106 -2.38 -1.24 -4.30
N TYR A 107 -3.51 -1.92 -4.13
CA TYR A 107 -3.56 -3.37 -4.17
C TYR A 107 -4.92 -3.85 -4.66
N SER A 108 -4.94 -5.05 -5.22
CA SER A 108 -6.20 -5.72 -5.56
C SER A 108 -6.76 -6.38 -4.30
N GLN A 109 -7.96 -5.96 -3.86
CA GLN A 109 -8.70 -6.71 -2.86
C GLN A 109 -9.71 -7.64 -3.52
N ALA A 110 -9.57 -8.93 -3.28
CA ALA A 110 -10.53 -9.97 -3.65
C ALA A 110 -11.04 -10.66 -2.38
N ASP A 111 -12.30 -10.48 -2.04
CA ASP A 111 -12.99 -11.45 -1.20
C ASP A 111 -13.35 -12.63 -2.13
N SER A 112 -13.01 -13.86 -1.75
CA SER A 112 -12.96 -15.06 -2.59
C SER A 112 -14.24 -15.39 -3.42
N LYS A 113 -15.34 -14.68 -3.19
CA LYS A 113 -16.63 -14.82 -3.90
C LYS A 113 -17.14 -13.54 -4.56
N LYS A 114 -16.45 -12.40 -4.43
CA LYS A 114 -16.86 -11.08 -4.95
C LYS A 114 -15.94 -10.60 -6.07
N LYS A 115 -16.43 -9.68 -6.90
CA LYS A 115 -15.63 -8.94 -7.88
C LYS A 115 -14.44 -8.28 -7.17
N SER A 116 -13.23 -8.56 -7.62
CA SER A 116 -12.04 -7.91 -7.08
C SER A 116 -11.96 -6.47 -7.57
N ASN A 117 -11.58 -5.56 -6.68
CA ASN A 117 -11.47 -4.14 -6.99
C ASN A 117 -10.10 -3.61 -6.60
N LEU A 118 -9.67 -2.55 -7.29
CA LEU A 118 -8.49 -1.79 -6.92
C LEU A 118 -8.81 -0.97 -5.67
N MET A 119 -7.95 -1.08 -4.66
CA MET A 119 -8.06 -0.27 -3.45
C MET A 119 -6.76 0.43 -3.15
N MET A 120 -6.88 1.57 -2.46
CA MET A 120 -5.78 2.35 -1.94
C MET A 120 -5.84 2.37 -0.41
N SER A 121 -4.72 2.09 0.23
CA SER A 121 -4.53 2.28 1.67
C SER A 121 -3.52 3.37 1.93
N LEU A 122 -3.79 4.24 2.89
CA LEU A 122 -2.89 5.33 3.27
C LEU A 122 -2.10 4.93 4.52
N PHE A 123 -0.78 5.09 4.50
CA PHE A 123 0.05 4.92 5.69
C PHE A 123 0.05 6.18 6.55
N GLU A 124 0.59 6.05 7.76
CA GLU A 124 0.86 7.19 8.61
C GLU A 124 1.90 8.12 7.94
N PRO A 125 1.68 9.45 7.92
CA PRO A 125 2.67 10.40 7.43
C PRO A 125 3.97 10.29 8.23
N GLY A 126 5.10 10.26 7.52
CA GLY A 126 6.42 10.18 8.10
C GLY A 126 7.42 9.42 7.22
N PRO A 127 8.72 9.50 7.57
CA PRO A 127 9.79 8.91 6.77
C PRO A 127 9.81 7.37 6.82
N GLU A 128 9.37 6.77 7.93
CA GLU A 128 9.43 5.33 8.19
C GLU A 128 8.06 4.80 8.67
N PRO A 129 7.02 4.83 7.82
CA PRO A 129 5.69 4.35 8.20
C PRO A 129 5.70 2.86 8.57
N LEU A 130 6.57 2.07 7.93
CA LEU A 130 6.69 0.63 8.10
C LEU A 130 8.13 0.28 8.52
N PRO A 131 8.38 -0.07 9.80
CA PRO A 131 9.74 -0.33 10.28
C PRO A 131 10.47 -1.47 9.57
N TRP A 132 9.72 -2.46 9.05
CA TRP A 132 10.28 -3.58 8.31
C TRP A 132 10.63 -3.24 6.86
N LEU A 133 10.13 -2.13 6.33
CA LEU A 133 10.49 -1.62 5.01
C LEU A 133 11.55 -0.52 5.10
N GLY A 134 11.65 0.14 6.26
CA GLY A 134 12.59 1.23 6.49
C GLY A 134 12.09 2.54 5.89
N LYS A 135 13.03 3.40 5.49
CA LYS A 135 12.71 4.69 4.86
C LYS A 135 12.22 4.47 3.44
N VAL A 136 10.98 4.84 3.17
CA VAL A 136 10.39 4.69 1.82
C VAL A 136 11.17 5.51 0.78
N SER A 137 11.73 6.65 1.17
CA SER A 137 12.60 7.48 0.33
C SER A 137 13.96 6.86 0.01
N GLN A 138 14.37 5.79 0.70
CA GLN A 138 15.60 5.06 0.44
C GLN A 138 15.37 3.77 -0.35
N LEU A 139 14.11 3.47 -0.70
CA LEU A 139 13.79 2.35 -1.58
C LEU A 139 14.18 2.76 -3.01
N GLY A 140 15.19 2.08 -3.53
CA GLY A 140 15.67 2.26 -4.90
C GLY A 140 15.22 1.13 -5.81
N PRO A 141 15.34 1.31 -7.13
CA PRO A 141 15.10 0.24 -8.08
C PRO A 141 16.15 -0.86 -7.91
N ILE A 142 15.75 -2.11 -8.18
CA ILE A 142 16.66 -3.28 -8.13
C ILE A 142 17.85 -3.13 -9.09
N SER A 143 17.72 -2.34 -10.16
CA SER A 143 18.77 -2.08 -11.14
C SER A 143 19.97 -1.30 -10.58
N ASP A 144 19.78 -0.57 -9.49
CA ASP A 144 20.86 0.19 -8.84
C ASP A 144 21.63 -0.68 -7.83
N ALA A 145 21.09 -1.86 -7.48
CA ALA A 145 21.76 -2.80 -6.59
C ALA A 145 22.85 -3.58 -7.34
N ALA A 146 23.93 -3.93 -6.64
CA ALA A 146 25.03 -4.72 -7.21
C ALA A 146 24.59 -6.15 -7.60
N GLU A 147 23.63 -6.71 -6.86
CA GLU A 147 23.03 -8.03 -7.08
C GLU A 147 21.53 -7.91 -6.83
N ASN A 148 20.71 -8.72 -7.52
CA ASN A 148 19.26 -8.74 -7.29
C ASN A 148 18.98 -9.19 -5.85
N PRO A 149 18.39 -8.34 -4.98
CA PRO A 149 18.13 -8.70 -3.59
C PRO A 149 17.09 -9.82 -3.43
N TYR A 150 16.26 -10.06 -4.45
CA TYR A 150 15.30 -11.16 -4.50
C TYR A 150 15.93 -12.49 -4.95
N GLY A 151 17.18 -12.45 -5.42
CA GLY A 151 17.86 -13.58 -6.04
C GLY A 151 17.42 -13.80 -7.49
N GLU A 152 18.16 -14.62 -8.24
CA GLU A 152 17.85 -14.91 -9.66
C GLU A 152 16.52 -15.66 -9.85
N ASP A 153 16.11 -16.43 -8.83
CA ASP A 153 14.90 -17.27 -8.84
C ASP A 153 13.79 -16.73 -7.92
N ASP A 154 13.84 -15.47 -7.48
CA ASP A 154 12.91 -14.86 -6.50
C ASP A 154 12.76 -15.69 -5.20
N SER A 155 13.83 -16.37 -4.80
CA SER A 155 13.86 -17.25 -3.62
C SER A 155 14.23 -16.54 -2.32
N LYS A 156 14.61 -15.27 -2.41
CA LYS A 156 15.03 -14.43 -1.28
C LYS A 156 14.21 -13.14 -1.27
N SER A 157 14.25 -12.45 -0.15
CA SER A 157 13.72 -11.10 -0.05
C SER A 157 14.66 -10.24 0.81
N PRO A 158 14.86 -8.96 0.46
CA PRO A 158 15.55 -7.99 1.32
C PRO A 158 14.73 -7.64 2.58
N PHE A 159 13.45 -8.02 2.63
CA PHE A 159 12.54 -7.75 3.72
C PHE A 159 12.22 -9.02 4.52
N PRO A 160 11.84 -8.89 5.81
CA PRO A 160 11.75 -7.66 6.60
C PRO A 160 13.12 -7.17 7.10
N LEU A 161 13.30 -5.84 7.16
CA LEU A 161 14.45 -5.23 7.82
C LEU A 161 14.43 -5.55 9.32
N GLN A 162 15.53 -6.14 9.80
CA GLN A 162 15.64 -6.50 11.21
C GLN A 162 15.95 -5.27 12.07
N PRO A 163 15.29 -5.13 13.25
CA PRO A 163 15.60 -4.04 14.15
C PRO A 163 17.03 -4.18 14.69
N LYS A 164 17.76 -3.06 14.79
CA LYS A 164 19.14 -3.01 15.31
C LYS A 164 19.27 -3.65 16.70
N ILE A 165 18.23 -3.52 17.53
CA ILE A 165 18.18 -4.07 18.89
C ILE A 165 17.10 -5.14 18.94
N LYS A 166 17.51 -6.37 19.27
CA LYS A 166 16.61 -7.49 19.49
C LYS A 166 15.66 -7.20 20.66
N ARG A 167 14.39 -7.56 20.49
CA ARG A 167 13.40 -7.45 21.56
C ARG A 167 13.67 -8.50 22.63
N SER A 168 13.18 -8.27 23.84
CA SER A 168 13.39 -9.17 24.99
C SER A 168 12.94 -10.61 24.75
N TYR A 169 11.90 -10.83 23.95
CA TYR A 169 11.42 -12.17 23.58
C TYR A 169 12.25 -12.84 22.47
N ALA A 170 13.08 -12.08 21.75
CA ALA A 170 13.95 -12.55 20.67
C ALA A 170 15.42 -12.63 21.12
N GLN A 171 15.67 -12.52 22.42
CA GLN A 171 16.99 -12.67 23.02
C GLN A 171 16.85 -13.37 24.38
N ASN A 172 17.93 -13.97 24.86
CA ASN A 172 17.91 -14.58 26.19
C ASN A 172 17.88 -13.47 27.25
N VAL A 173 16.80 -13.41 28.02
CA VAL A 173 16.64 -12.48 29.15
C VAL A 173 16.27 -13.26 30.40
N THR A 174 16.93 -12.94 31.50
CA THR A 174 16.61 -13.50 32.81
C THR A 174 15.52 -12.68 33.51
N VAL A 175 14.45 -13.35 33.94
CA VAL A 175 13.34 -12.73 34.68
C VAL A 175 13.02 -13.57 35.92
N TRP A 176 13.32 -13.04 37.12
CA TRP A 176 13.14 -13.75 38.40
C TRP A 176 12.05 -13.14 39.29
N ILE A 177 11.03 -12.53 38.70
CA ILE A 177 9.93 -11.91 39.46
C ILE A 177 9.00 -13.00 40.04
N LYS A 178 8.87 -14.14 39.36
CA LYS A 178 8.07 -15.28 39.82
C LYS A 178 8.99 -16.46 40.16
N ALA A 179 8.68 -17.17 41.25
CA ALA A 179 9.43 -18.36 41.68
C ALA A 179 9.54 -19.44 40.58
N SER A 180 8.53 -19.56 39.73
CA SER A 180 8.55 -20.47 38.57
C SER A 180 9.64 -20.14 37.55
N GLY A 181 9.91 -18.85 37.28
CA GLY A 181 10.96 -18.43 36.36
C GLY A 181 12.36 -18.83 36.84
N LEU A 182 12.60 -18.73 38.15
CA LEU A 182 13.86 -19.17 38.77
C LEU A 182 14.02 -20.70 38.71
N GLN A 183 12.97 -21.47 38.99
CA GLN A 183 12.99 -22.93 38.92
C GLN A 183 13.27 -23.46 37.51
N VAL A 184 12.67 -22.84 36.48
CA VAL A 184 12.92 -23.19 35.08
C VAL A 184 14.38 -22.95 34.71
N GLN A 185 14.97 -21.84 35.16
CA GLN A 185 16.37 -21.54 34.88
C GLN A 185 17.33 -22.53 35.56
N ILE A 186 17.11 -22.84 36.85
CA ILE A 186 17.93 -23.82 37.59
C ILE A 186 17.84 -25.20 36.94
N THR A 187 16.63 -25.64 36.58
CA THR A 187 16.41 -26.93 35.91
C THR A 187 17.08 -26.97 34.53
N GLY A 188 16.97 -25.88 33.76
CA GLY A 188 17.63 -25.73 32.46
C GLY A 188 19.17 -25.66 32.52
N CYS A 189 19.75 -25.26 33.65
CA CYS A 189 21.19 -25.36 33.90
C CYS A 189 21.60 -26.80 34.27
N ARG A 190 20.79 -27.50 35.07
CA ARG A 190 21.06 -28.89 35.48
C ARG A 190 21.08 -29.88 34.31
N ASN A 191 20.23 -29.69 33.32
CA ASN A 191 20.17 -30.54 32.12
C ASN A 191 21.28 -30.24 31.08
N ARG A 192 22.09 -29.19 31.30
CA ARG A 192 23.19 -28.78 30.43
C ARG A 192 24.58 -29.10 30.99
N SER A 193 24.64 -29.70 32.18
CA SER A 193 25.85 -30.24 32.82
C SER A 193 25.90 -31.76 32.65
#